data_AF-A0A7S2T9L0-F1
#
_entry.id   AF-A0A7S2T9L0-F1
#
_cell.length_a   1.000
_cell.length_b   1.000
_cell.length_c   1.000
_cell.angle_alpha   90.00
_cell.angle_beta   90.00
_cell.angle_gamma   90.00
#
_symmetry.space_group_name_H-M   'P 1'
#
loop_
_entity.id
_entity.type
_entity.pdbx_description
1 polymer ?
#
loop_
_entity_poly.entity_id
_entity_poly.type
_entity_poly.pdbx_seq_one_letter_code
_entity_poly.pdbx_strand_id
1 'polypeptide(L)'
;HRLRLRVFRGAQFPWYITLIGYLAFTVLGCVVVPILFPGTVWYTVLVAYLLCPLFAIPNAYMCGLTDWDMSSTFGKLVIFLFAVWTNSIDANTGIIAGLATCGIVFAGTSQAATLMQDFKTGYITRSSPMAMFIAQVVGSAAGCCLAPVAFFIFYDAFDVGNPNGPYPAPYGKIYRSMAIIGT
;
A
#
# COMPACT_ATOMS: atom_id res chain seq x y z
N HIS A 1 -1.89 32.81 -9.21
CA HIS A 1 -0.73 31.88 -9.16
C HIS A 1 0.20 32.17 -7.97
N ARG A 2 0.75 33.39 -7.80
CA ARG A 2 1.72 33.74 -6.73
C ARG A 2 1.24 33.47 -5.29
N LEU A 3 -0.03 33.74 -4.98
CA LEU A 3 -0.61 33.48 -3.65
C LEU A 3 -0.69 31.97 -3.32
N ARG A 4 -1.08 31.13 -4.28
CA ARG A 4 -1.14 29.66 -4.10
C ARG A 4 0.23 29.07 -3.78
N LEU A 5 1.25 29.51 -4.52
CA LEU A 5 2.64 29.10 -4.28
C LEU A 5 3.15 29.55 -2.90
N ARG A 6 2.81 30.75 -2.45
CA ARG A 6 3.23 31.25 -1.13
C ARG A 6 2.62 30.40 -0.01
N VAL A 7 1.33 30.08 -0.09
CA VAL A 7 0.66 29.21 0.90
C VAL A 7 1.24 27.80 0.87
N PHE A 8 1.43 27.22 -0.32
CA PHE A 8 1.95 25.86 -0.46
C PHE A 8 3.41 25.72 0.01
N ARG A 9 4.26 26.70 -0.30
CA ARG A 9 5.68 26.70 0.11
C ARG A 9 5.90 27.18 1.55
N GLY A 10 4.91 27.82 2.17
CA GLY A 10 5.02 28.29 3.55
C GLY A 10 4.93 27.17 4.60
N ALA A 11 4.45 25.98 4.20
CA ALA A 11 4.21 24.85 5.11
C ALA A 11 4.95 23.58 4.62
N GLN A 12 6.25 23.69 4.36
CA GLN A 12 7.08 22.55 3.93
C GLN A 12 7.52 21.71 5.13
N PHE A 13 7.51 20.39 4.94
CA PHE A 13 8.12 19.45 5.87
C PHE A 13 9.64 19.48 5.72
N PRO A 14 10.40 19.44 6.82
CA PRO A 14 11.80 19.10 6.73
C PRO A 14 11.96 17.67 6.18
N TRP A 15 12.78 17.51 5.13
CA TRP A 15 12.97 16.25 4.42
C TRP A 15 13.47 15.10 5.32
N TYR A 16 14.15 15.41 6.42
CA TYR A 16 14.63 14.41 7.37
C TYR A 16 13.48 13.75 8.14
N ILE A 17 12.38 14.46 8.42
CA ILE A 17 11.24 13.89 9.13
C ILE A 17 10.57 12.81 8.28
N THR A 18 10.42 13.07 6.98
CA THR A 18 9.86 12.10 6.04
C THR A 18 10.75 10.86 5.91
N LEU A 19 12.08 11.04 5.89
CA LEU A 19 13.03 9.94 5.83
C LEU A 19 13.00 9.08 7.11
N ILE A 20 13.06 9.72 8.28
CA ILE A 20 13.02 9.05 9.59
C ILE A 20 11.70 8.29 9.74
N GLY A 21 10.57 8.93 9.41
CA GLY A 21 9.26 8.30 9.46
C GLY A 21 9.19 7.07 8.57
N TYR A 22 9.64 7.19 7.31
CA TYR A 22 9.65 6.07 6.39
C TYR A 22 10.52 4.90 6.87
N LEU A 23 11.72 5.17 7.39
CA LEU A 23 12.59 4.15 7.97
C LEU A 23 11.95 3.49 9.20
N ALA A 24 11.37 4.28 10.10
CA ALA A 24 10.69 3.76 11.29
C ALA A 24 9.52 2.83 10.94
N PHE A 25 8.68 3.21 9.97
CA PHE A 25 7.57 2.36 9.50
C PHE A 25 8.07 1.13 8.74
N THR A 26 9.20 1.24 8.02
CA THR A 26 9.82 0.09 7.35
C THR A 26 10.31 -0.94 8.37
N VAL A 27 11.00 -0.49 9.44
CA VAL A 27 11.45 -1.36 10.54
C VAL A 27 10.25 -2.01 11.23
N LEU A 28 9.21 -1.23 11.54
CA LEU A 28 7.99 -1.75 12.14
C LEU A 28 7.34 -2.82 11.24
N GLY A 29 7.22 -2.56 9.94
CA GLY A 29 6.69 -3.52 8.97
C GLY A 29 7.51 -4.81 8.90
N CYS A 30 8.84 -4.72 8.92
CA CYS A 30 9.73 -5.89 8.91
C CYS A 30 9.55 -6.79 10.15
N VAL A 31 9.05 -6.26 11.27
CA VAL A 31 8.76 -7.03 12.48
C VAL A 31 7.32 -7.54 12.47
N VAL A 32 6.34 -6.68 12.16
CA VAL A 32 4.91 -6.99 12.29
C VAL A 32 4.40 -7.91 11.17
N VAL A 33 4.83 -7.71 9.93
CA VAL A 33 4.31 -8.47 8.78
C VAL A 33 4.63 -9.97 8.88
N PRO A 34 5.86 -10.40 9.24
CA PRO A 34 6.15 -11.82 9.46
C PRO A 34 5.34 -12.46 10.59
N ILE A 35 4.95 -11.69 11.61
CA ILE A 35 4.13 -12.18 12.73
C ILE A 35 2.68 -12.40 12.26
N LEU A 36 2.15 -11.49 11.44
CA LEU A 36 0.79 -11.58 10.90
C LEU A 36 0.65 -12.65 9.80
N PHE A 37 1.69 -12.83 8.98
CA PHE A 37 1.70 -13.75 7.85
C PHE A 37 2.87 -14.74 7.97
N PRO A 38 2.69 -15.83 8.73
CA PRO A 38 3.69 -16.90 8.86
C PRO A 38 4.06 -17.43 7.47
N GLY A 39 5.32 -17.25 7.07
CA GLY A 39 5.82 -17.52 5.71
C GLY A 39 6.42 -16.31 5.01
N THR A 40 6.16 -15.09 5.50
CA THR A 40 6.84 -13.89 5.00
C THR A 40 8.08 -13.61 5.84
N VAL A 41 9.26 -13.82 5.27
CA VAL A 41 10.55 -13.50 5.91
C VAL A 41 10.82 -11.99 5.94
N TRP A 42 11.47 -11.48 6.99
CA TRP A 42 11.66 -10.04 7.19
C TRP A 42 12.40 -9.34 6.03
N TYR A 43 13.32 -10.02 5.36
CA TYR A 43 14.10 -9.41 4.28
C TYR A 43 13.28 -9.23 2.99
N THR A 44 12.23 -10.02 2.75
CA THR A 44 11.34 -9.78 1.59
C THR A 44 10.47 -8.55 1.83
N VAL A 45 10.03 -8.34 3.06
CA VAL A 45 9.34 -7.13 3.49
C VAL A 45 10.23 -5.90 3.29
N LEU A 46 11.50 -5.97 3.71
CA LEU A 46 12.46 -4.88 3.54
C LEU A 46 12.65 -4.51 2.06
N VAL A 47 12.88 -5.50 1.19
CA VAL A 47 13.05 -5.25 -0.26
C VAL A 47 11.77 -4.69 -0.87
N ALA A 48 10.59 -5.17 -0.45
CA ALA A 48 9.31 -4.64 -0.93
C ALA A 48 9.13 -3.16 -0.57
N TYR A 49 9.49 -2.74 0.65
CA TYR A 49 9.51 -1.33 1.01
C TYR A 49 10.49 -0.55 0.14
N LEU A 50 11.74 -1.00 -0.02
CA LEU A 50 12.73 -0.31 -0.87
C LEU A 50 12.29 -0.14 -2.33
N LEU A 51 11.51 -1.07 -2.87
CA LEU A 51 10.93 -0.96 -4.21
C LEU A 51 9.74 0.00 -4.28
N CYS A 52 9.05 0.25 -3.16
CA CYS A 52 7.83 1.04 -3.13
C CYS A 52 8.01 2.47 -3.68
N PRO A 53 9.06 3.25 -3.34
CA PRO A 53 9.30 4.56 -3.95
C PRO A 53 9.48 4.53 -5.47
N LEU A 54 10.10 3.46 -6.00
CA LEU A 54 10.32 3.30 -7.45
C LEU A 54 8.99 3.20 -8.21
N PHE A 55 7.98 2.56 -7.62
CA PHE A 55 6.63 2.47 -8.18
C PHE A 55 5.74 3.65 -7.81
N ALA A 56 5.91 4.23 -6.62
CA ALA A 56 5.04 5.29 -6.10
C ALA A 56 5.17 6.59 -6.90
N ILE A 57 6.40 6.97 -7.28
CA ILE A 57 6.65 8.20 -8.06
C ILE A 57 5.93 8.17 -9.43
N PRO A 58 6.14 7.16 -10.29
CA PRO A 58 5.45 7.11 -11.58
C PRO A 58 3.94 6.92 -11.39
N ASN A 59 3.49 6.15 -10.39
CA ASN A 59 2.06 5.98 -10.12
C ASN A 59 1.37 7.30 -9.78
N ALA A 60 1.94 8.08 -8.85
CA ALA A 60 1.39 9.38 -8.46
C ALA A 60 1.37 10.37 -9.62
N TYR A 61 2.39 10.33 -10.49
CA TYR A 61 2.45 11.17 -11.69
C TYR A 61 1.36 10.79 -12.71
N MET A 62 1.22 9.50 -13.03
CA MET A 62 0.20 8.99 -13.94
C MET A 62 -1.20 9.31 -13.41
N CYS A 63 -1.47 9.00 -12.15
CA CYS A 63 -2.72 9.31 -11.47
C CYS A 63 -3.03 10.82 -11.51
N GLY A 64 -2.01 11.68 -11.37
CA GLY A 64 -2.18 13.12 -11.48
C GLY A 64 -2.60 13.65 -12.87
N LEU A 65 -2.26 12.90 -13.94
CA LEU A 65 -2.56 13.23 -15.34
C LEU A 65 -3.85 12.57 -15.86
N THR A 66 -4.05 11.30 -15.55
CA THR A 66 -5.12 10.47 -16.12
C THR A 66 -6.25 10.18 -15.13
N ASP A 67 -6.11 10.59 -13.88
CA ASP A 67 -7.01 10.26 -12.77
C ASP A 67 -7.14 8.74 -12.52
N TRP A 68 -6.12 7.98 -12.93
CA TRP A 68 -6.10 6.52 -12.83
C TRP A 68 -4.99 6.03 -11.90
N ASP A 69 -5.36 5.30 -10.84
CA ASP A 69 -4.42 4.66 -9.91
C ASP A 69 -4.05 3.24 -10.36
N MET A 70 -2.76 3.02 -10.65
CA MET A 70 -2.21 1.77 -11.17
C MET A 70 -1.59 0.89 -10.07
N SER A 71 -1.80 1.22 -8.79
CA SER A 71 -1.25 0.49 -7.63
C SER A 71 -1.56 -1.01 -7.66
N SER A 72 -2.76 -1.39 -8.12
CA SER A 72 -3.17 -2.81 -8.26
C SER A 72 -2.30 -3.58 -9.25
N THR A 73 -1.86 -2.94 -10.33
CA THR A 73 -1.01 -3.56 -11.35
C THR A 73 0.41 -3.71 -10.82
N PHE A 74 0.97 -2.69 -10.16
CA PHE A 74 2.29 -2.79 -9.54
C PHE A 74 2.32 -3.87 -8.46
N GLY A 75 1.29 -3.97 -7.62
CA GLY A 75 1.15 -5.04 -6.65
C GLY A 75 1.19 -6.43 -7.31
N LYS A 76 0.40 -6.64 -8.38
CA LYS A 76 0.39 -7.92 -9.12
C LYS A 76 1.73 -8.26 -9.76
N LEU A 77 2.48 -7.28 -10.28
CA LEU A 77 3.82 -7.52 -10.82
C LEU A 77 4.78 -8.02 -9.73
N VAL A 78 4.69 -7.44 -8.55
CA VAL A 78 5.52 -7.80 -7.38
C VAL A 78 5.18 -9.20 -6.87
N ILE A 79 3.92 -9.66 -6.97
CA ILE A 79 3.55 -11.05 -6.64
C ILE A 79 4.47 -12.04 -7.36
N PHE A 80 4.64 -11.91 -8.69
CA PHE A 80 5.45 -12.85 -9.46
C PHE A 80 6.90 -12.85 -9.00
N LEU A 81 7.51 -11.67 -8.84
CA LEU A 81 8.92 -11.55 -8.46
C LEU A 81 9.20 -12.16 -7.08
N PHE A 82 8.35 -11.84 -6.10
CA PHE A 82 8.56 -12.29 -4.73
C PHE A 82 8.10 -13.73 -4.50
N ALA A 83 7.08 -14.21 -5.22
CA ALA A 83 6.68 -15.61 -5.18
C ALA A 83 7.79 -16.52 -5.70
N VAL A 84 8.37 -16.23 -6.88
CA VAL A 84 9.51 -16.99 -7.43
C VAL A 84 10.68 -16.98 -6.45
N TRP A 85 11.03 -15.80 -5.95
CA TRP A 85 12.20 -15.64 -5.08
C TRP A 85 12.05 -16.41 -3.77
N THR A 86 10.91 -16.29 -3.10
CA THR A 86 10.70 -16.99 -1.81
C THR A 86 10.47 -18.48 -2.00
N ASN A 87 9.85 -18.90 -3.11
CA ASN A 87 9.72 -20.32 -3.47
C ASN A 87 11.08 -21.00 -3.65
N SER A 88 12.07 -20.29 -4.20
CA SER A 88 13.44 -20.79 -4.35
C SER A 88 14.14 -21.08 -3.02
N ILE A 89 13.66 -20.49 -1.92
CA ILE A 89 14.21 -20.64 -0.57
C ILE A 89 13.41 -21.68 0.22
N ASP A 90 12.09 -21.57 0.20
CA ASP A 90 11.17 -22.54 0.81
C ASP A 90 9.88 -22.65 -0.03
N ALA A 91 9.64 -23.86 -0.51
CA ALA A 91 8.57 -24.17 -1.46
C ALA A 91 7.15 -23.85 -0.96
N ASN A 92 6.96 -23.79 0.37
CA ASN A 92 5.64 -23.53 0.96
C ASN A 92 5.38 -22.05 1.25
N THR A 93 6.39 -21.19 1.13
CA THR A 93 6.31 -19.78 1.54
C THR A 93 6.02 -18.81 0.39
N GLY A 94 6.24 -19.26 -0.85
CA GLY A 94 6.11 -18.47 -2.08
C GLY A 94 4.81 -17.68 -2.19
N ILE A 95 3.68 -18.36 -1.95
CA ILE A 95 2.35 -17.78 -2.13
C ILE A 95 2.09 -16.68 -1.08
N ILE A 96 2.37 -16.96 0.18
CA ILE A 96 2.07 -16.06 1.30
C ILE A 96 2.95 -14.81 1.19
N ALA A 97 4.25 -14.98 0.95
CA ALA A 97 5.18 -13.87 0.83
C ALA A 97 4.90 -13.00 -0.41
N GLY A 98 4.54 -13.61 -1.55
CA GLY A 98 4.14 -12.88 -2.76
C GLY A 98 2.89 -12.02 -2.54
N LEU A 99 1.88 -12.57 -1.84
CA LEU A 99 0.66 -11.83 -1.50
C LEU A 99 0.91 -10.73 -0.47
N ALA A 100 1.72 -10.98 0.55
CA ALA A 100 2.05 -10.00 1.58
C ALA A 100 2.83 -8.80 1.00
N THR A 101 3.84 -9.07 0.17
CA THR A 101 4.65 -8.02 -0.48
C THR A 101 3.85 -7.23 -1.53
N CYS A 102 2.91 -7.88 -2.22
CA CYS A 102 1.92 -7.19 -3.04
C CYS A 102 1.09 -6.20 -2.23
N GLY A 103 0.58 -6.60 -1.05
CA GLY A 103 -0.18 -5.73 -0.16
C GLY A 103 0.61 -4.48 0.24
N ILE A 104 1.89 -4.65 0.57
CA ILE A 104 2.79 -3.54 0.93
C ILE A 104 2.95 -2.55 -0.23
N VAL A 105 3.30 -3.06 -1.43
CA VAL A 105 3.53 -2.19 -2.59
C VAL A 105 2.23 -1.53 -3.04
N PHE A 106 1.11 -2.27 -3.05
CA PHE A 106 -0.21 -1.74 -3.36
C PHE A 106 -0.57 -0.57 -2.44
N ALA A 107 -0.51 -0.78 -1.12
CA ALA A 107 -0.89 0.24 -0.16
C ALA A 107 0.04 1.46 -0.22
N GLY A 108 1.35 1.25 -0.32
CA GLY A 108 2.32 2.34 -0.36
C GLY A 108 2.23 3.17 -1.64
N THR A 109 2.03 2.55 -2.80
CA THR A 109 1.89 3.24 -4.09
C THR A 109 0.57 4.01 -4.20
N SER A 110 -0.51 3.46 -3.63
CA SER A 110 -1.83 4.11 -3.65
C SER A 110 -1.86 5.31 -2.70
N GLN A 111 -1.32 5.15 -1.47
CA GLN A 111 -1.26 6.24 -0.49
C GLN A 111 -0.42 7.42 -0.99
N ALA A 112 0.66 7.16 -1.74
CA ALA A 112 1.46 8.22 -2.35
C ALA A 112 0.69 8.98 -3.44
N ALA A 113 -0.08 8.28 -4.26
CA ALA A 113 -0.93 8.90 -5.28
C ALA A 113 -2.05 9.74 -4.65
N THR A 114 -2.77 9.19 -3.67
CA THR A 114 -3.82 9.90 -2.93
C THR A 114 -3.28 11.15 -2.23
N LEU A 115 -2.14 11.07 -1.53
CA LEU A 115 -1.53 12.24 -0.90
C LEU A 115 -1.17 13.33 -1.93
N MET A 116 -0.67 12.94 -3.11
CA MET A 116 -0.36 13.91 -4.16
C MET A 116 -1.62 14.57 -4.71
N GLN A 117 -2.71 13.83 -4.85
CA GLN A 117 -4.02 14.37 -5.22
C GLN A 117 -4.56 15.33 -4.15
N ASP A 118 -4.42 15.00 -2.87
CA ASP A 118 -4.80 15.87 -1.75
C ASP A 118 -3.99 17.17 -1.76
N PHE A 119 -2.69 17.10 -2.03
CA PHE A 119 -1.85 18.29 -2.20
C PHE A 119 -2.25 19.13 -3.41
N LYS A 120 -2.62 18.51 -4.54
CA LYS A 120 -3.14 19.21 -5.72
C LYS A 120 -4.45 19.93 -5.36
N THR A 121 -5.36 19.26 -4.66
CA THR A 121 -6.62 19.84 -4.19
C THR A 121 -6.39 20.98 -3.20
N GLY A 122 -5.48 20.78 -2.24
CA GLY A 122 -5.06 21.80 -1.28
C GLY A 122 -4.47 23.04 -1.97
N TYR A 123 -3.64 22.85 -2.99
CA TYR A 123 -3.07 23.93 -3.79
C TYR A 123 -4.15 24.74 -4.54
N ILE A 124 -5.16 24.09 -5.09
CA ILE A 124 -6.26 24.75 -5.83
C ILE A 124 -7.16 25.53 -4.87
N THR A 125 -7.55 24.91 -3.76
CA THR A 125 -8.42 25.45 -2.71
C THR A 125 -7.73 26.46 -1.79
N ARG A 126 -6.39 26.61 -1.90
CA ARG A 126 -5.56 27.44 -1.02
C ARG A 126 -5.56 26.95 0.43
N SER A 127 -5.83 25.67 0.64
CA SER A 127 -5.71 25.04 1.95
C SER A 127 -4.24 24.78 2.30
N SER A 128 -3.94 24.72 3.59
CA SER A 128 -2.59 24.41 4.06
C SER A 128 -2.22 22.96 3.72
N PRO A 129 -1.06 22.70 3.06
CA PRO A 129 -0.57 21.34 2.81
C PRO A 129 -0.38 20.53 4.10
N MET A 130 0.00 21.21 5.19
CA MET A 130 0.21 20.56 6.48
C MET A 130 -1.13 20.04 7.06
N ALA A 131 -2.20 20.82 6.92
CA ALA A 131 -3.53 20.39 7.35
C ALA A 131 -4.00 19.16 6.54
N MET A 132 -3.73 19.12 5.23
CA MET A 132 -4.05 17.96 4.38
C MET A 132 -3.29 16.70 4.83
N PHE A 133 -1.99 16.83 5.10
CA PHE A 133 -1.19 15.71 5.60
C PHE A 133 -1.66 15.21 6.97
N ILE A 134 -1.95 16.11 7.93
CA ILE A 134 -2.51 15.71 9.23
C ILE A 134 -3.84 14.97 9.02
N ALA A 135 -4.72 15.49 8.16
CA ALA A 135 -6.00 14.84 7.88
C ALA A 135 -5.80 13.42 7.33
N GLN A 136 -4.83 13.22 6.42
CA GLN A 136 -4.49 11.89 5.91
C GLN A 136 -3.92 10.97 6.99
N VAL A 137 -3.06 11.47 7.89
CA VAL A 137 -2.52 10.69 9.00
C VAL A 137 -3.63 10.25 9.96
N VAL A 138 -4.52 11.18 10.34
CA VAL A 138 -5.67 10.88 11.21
C VAL A 138 -6.62 9.90 10.53
N GLY A 139 -6.93 10.12 9.26
CA GLY A 139 -7.78 9.23 8.47
C GLY A 139 -7.18 7.83 8.33
N SER A 140 -5.88 7.74 8.09
CA SER A 140 -5.16 6.46 8.01
C SER A 140 -5.16 5.73 9.35
N ALA A 141 -4.91 6.44 10.46
CA ALA A 141 -4.95 5.87 11.81
C ALA A 141 -6.35 5.34 12.17
N ALA A 142 -7.41 6.11 11.86
CA ALA A 142 -8.79 5.64 12.03
C ALA A 142 -9.08 4.42 11.14
N GLY A 143 -8.62 4.44 9.88
CA GLY A 143 -8.74 3.34 8.94
C GLY A 143 -8.06 2.05 9.41
N CYS A 144 -6.90 2.13 10.06
CA CYS A 144 -6.21 0.97 10.63
C CYS A 144 -7.04 0.23 11.69
N CYS A 145 -7.97 0.91 12.38
CA CYS A 145 -8.87 0.28 13.35
C CYS A 145 -10.20 -0.11 12.72
N LEU A 146 -10.81 0.79 11.94
CA LEU A 146 -12.15 0.59 11.38
C LEU A 146 -12.17 -0.45 10.26
N ALA A 147 -11.15 -0.51 9.41
CA ALA A 147 -11.13 -1.43 8.28
C ALA A 147 -11.05 -2.91 8.71
N PRO A 148 -10.19 -3.33 9.66
CA PRO A 148 -10.20 -4.69 10.17
C PRO A 148 -11.51 -5.04 10.90
N VAL A 149 -12.05 -4.13 11.71
CA VAL A 149 -13.32 -4.35 12.41
C VAL A 149 -14.46 -4.59 11.43
N ALA A 150 -14.58 -3.74 10.41
CA ALA A 150 -15.57 -3.93 9.35
C ALA A 150 -15.34 -5.27 8.62
N PHE A 151 -14.10 -5.59 8.27
CA PHE A 151 -13.75 -6.85 7.63
C PHE A 151 -14.22 -8.06 8.45
N PHE A 152 -13.91 -8.12 9.75
CA PHE A 152 -14.30 -9.24 10.60
C PHE A 152 -15.81 -9.35 10.79
N ILE A 153 -16.53 -8.23 10.90
CA ILE A 153 -18.00 -8.25 10.95
C ILE A 153 -18.58 -8.93 9.70
N PHE A 154 -18.09 -8.57 8.51
CA PHE A 154 -18.53 -9.20 7.27
C PHE A 154 -18.08 -10.65 7.14
N TYR A 155 -16.85 -10.96 7.58
CA TYR A 155 -16.27 -12.28 7.51
C TYR A 155 -16.99 -13.29 8.42
N ASP A 156 -17.43 -12.86 9.60
CA ASP A 156 -18.15 -13.72 10.55
C ASP A 156 -19.66 -13.81 10.23
N ALA A 157 -20.25 -12.76 9.66
CA ALA A 157 -21.69 -12.73 9.33
C ALA A 157 -22.05 -13.45 8.03
N PHE A 158 -21.11 -13.58 7.09
CA PHE A 158 -21.36 -14.14 5.77
C PHE A 158 -20.31 -15.19 5.39
N ASP A 159 -20.68 -16.15 4.55
CA ASP A 159 -19.77 -17.17 4.01
C ASP A 159 -18.86 -16.59 2.91
N VAL A 160 -17.98 -15.67 3.30
CA VAL A 160 -17.08 -14.93 2.41
C VAL A 160 -16.03 -15.87 1.84
N GLY A 161 -15.99 -15.97 0.51
CA GLY A 161 -15.03 -16.81 -0.22
C GLY A 161 -15.62 -18.10 -0.77
N ASN A 162 -16.86 -18.45 -0.42
CA ASN A 162 -17.55 -19.60 -1.02
C ASN A 162 -17.75 -19.38 -2.54
N PRO A 163 -17.21 -20.25 -3.41
CA PRO A 163 -17.36 -20.16 -4.86
C PRO A 163 -18.81 -20.15 -5.34
N ASN A 164 -19.70 -20.83 -4.61
CA ASN A 164 -21.11 -21.04 -4.96
C ASN A 164 -22.05 -20.20 -4.08
N GLY A 165 -21.50 -19.42 -3.15
CA GLY A 165 -22.26 -18.56 -2.25
C GLY A 165 -22.50 -17.16 -2.82
N PRO A 166 -23.29 -16.34 -2.12
CA PRO A 166 -23.57 -14.96 -2.53
C PRO A 166 -22.37 -14.01 -2.42
N TYR A 167 -21.33 -14.38 -1.66
CA TYR A 167 -20.13 -13.56 -1.43
C TYR A 167 -18.84 -14.25 -1.90
N PRO A 168 -18.68 -14.48 -3.22
CA PRO A 168 -17.44 -15.06 -3.74
C PRO A 168 -16.28 -14.07 -3.59
N ALA A 169 -15.06 -14.58 -3.39
CA ALA A 169 -13.82 -13.78 -3.36
C ALA A 169 -13.00 -13.96 -4.66
N PRO A 170 -13.46 -13.43 -5.81
CA PRO A 170 -12.83 -13.69 -7.11
C PRO A 170 -11.40 -13.15 -7.18
N TYR A 171 -11.15 -11.96 -6.62
CA TYR A 171 -9.81 -11.38 -6.59
C TYR A 171 -8.85 -12.20 -5.73
N GLY A 172 -9.30 -12.75 -4.60
CA GLY A 172 -8.47 -13.65 -3.78
C GLY A 172 -7.99 -14.87 -4.57
N LYS A 173 -8.88 -15.47 -5.39
CA LYS A 173 -8.52 -16.58 -6.28
C LYS A 173 -7.51 -16.14 -7.36
N ILE A 174 -7.76 -15.01 -8.01
CA ILE A 174 -6.87 -14.50 -9.07
C ILE A 174 -5.46 -14.24 -8.54
N TYR A 175 -5.35 -13.55 -7.40
CA TYR A 175 -4.06 -13.19 -6.82
C TYR A 175 -3.32 -14.43 -6.31
N ARG A 176 -4.04 -15.40 -5.72
CA ARG A 176 -3.47 -16.71 -5.37
C ARG A 176 -2.97 -17.45 -6.60
N SER A 177 -3.73 -17.47 -7.70
CA SER A 177 -3.29 -18.11 -8.95
C SER A 177 -2.06 -17.44 -9.54
N MET A 178 -1.96 -16.12 -9.49
CA MET A 178 -0.75 -15.39 -9.91
C MET A 178 0.46 -15.79 -9.07
N ALA A 179 0.28 -15.92 -7.75
CA ALA A 179 1.34 -16.37 -6.87
C ALA A 179 1.77 -17.81 -7.17
N ILE A 180 0.83 -18.72 -7.47
CA ILE A 180 1.12 -20.10 -7.86
C ILE A 180 1.87 -20.17 -9.20
N ILE A 181 1.54 -19.32 -10.17
CA ILE A 181 2.30 -19.25 -11.44
C ILE A 181 3.74 -18.78 -11.20
N GLY A 182 3.94 -17.95 -10.18
CA GLY A 182 5.27 -17.52 -9.76
C GLY A 182 6.05 -18.57 -8.96
N THR A 183 5.41 -19.56 -8.34
CA THR A 183 6.12 -20.63 -7.62
C THR A 183 6.51 -21.75 -8.57
#